data_AF-A0A4Z2DJI1-F1
#
_entry.id   AF-A0A4Z2DJI1-F1
#
_cell.length_a   1.000
_cell.length_b   1.000
_cell.length_c   1.000
_cell.angle_alpha   90.00
_cell.angle_beta   90.00
_cell.angle_gamma   90.00
#
_symmetry.space_group_name_H-M   'P 1'
#
loop_
_entity.id
_entity.type
_entity.pdbx_description
1 polymer ?
#
loop_
_entity_poly.entity_id
_entity_poly.type
_entity_poly.pdbx_seq_one_letter_code
_entity_poly.pdbx_strand_id
1 'polypeptide(L)'
;MSIWDGDLILTQLDLRLDFLEDIIPLPVNFRSGRVHELRIHVPWTKLNSEHIIITLNTVECIFGLKKPDTNKAEQNIQNPANVMDLYGCKNQSMPANVSPGYLEGFIYRLLSNIHFVVHNLNLKFMVEDLVLSLSLNKGDCFVTDFSGNPTFADINPRSTYVVNRLAQFFDLTICLDRAGPNGYVEVYEDPIAFRFNMSCFIQ
;
A
#
# COMPACT_ATOMS: atom_id res chain seq x y z
N MET A 1 -24.91 -5.23 -2.84
CA MET A 1 -23.66 -4.44 -2.67
C MET A 1 -23.83 -3.15 -3.43
N SER A 2 -24.34 -2.12 -2.75
CA SER A 2 -24.48 -0.79 -3.34
C SER A 2 -23.37 0.08 -2.80
N ILE A 3 -22.53 0.60 -3.68
CA ILE A 3 -21.53 1.63 -3.36
C ILE A 3 -22.17 2.88 -2.71
N TRP A 4 -23.49 3.04 -2.93
CA TRP A 4 -24.36 4.05 -2.33
C TRP A 4 -24.58 3.88 -0.83
N ASP A 5 -24.39 2.67 -0.28
CA ASP A 5 -24.49 2.38 1.15
C ASP A 5 -23.16 2.61 1.89
N GLY A 6 -22.13 3.08 1.17
CA GLY A 6 -20.79 3.34 1.74
C GLY A 6 -19.85 2.14 1.70
N ASP A 7 -20.34 0.92 1.52
CA ASP A 7 -19.52 -0.29 1.51
C ASP A 7 -19.35 -0.90 0.12
N LEU A 8 -18.10 -1.04 -0.30
CA LEU A 8 -17.69 -1.83 -1.45
C LEU A 8 -16.88 -3.03 -0.97
N ILE A 9 -17.26 -4.23 -1.39
CA ILE A 9 -16.46 -5.45 -1.16
C ILE A 9 -16.20 -6.10 -2.50
N LEU A 10 -14.94 -6.41 -2.74
CA LEU A 10 -14.45 -7.15 -3.89
C LEU A 10 -13.73 -8.39 -3.37
N THR A 11 -13.95 -9.54 -4.00
CA THR A 11 -13.35 -10.80 -3.58
C THR A 11 -12.52 -11.40 -4.71
N GLN A 12 -11.49 -12.18 -4.35
CA GLN A 12 -10.64 -12.93 -5.28
C GLN A 12 -10.00 -12.03 -6.35
N LEU A 13 -9.33 -10.98 -5.88
CA LEU A 13 -8.62 -10.05 -6.76
C LEU A 13 -7.22 -10.57 -7.05
N ASP A 14 -6.85 -10.56 -8.33
CA ASP A 14 -5.46 -10.76 -8.74
C ASP A 14 -4.82 -9.39 -8.99
N LEU A 15 -3.68 -9.15 -8.33
CA LEU A 15 -2.91 -7.91 -8.43
C LEU A 15 -2.10 -7.90 -9.73
N ARG A 16 -2.17 -6.79 -10.47
CA ARG A 16 -1.45 -6.63 -11.73
C ARG A 16 -0.06 -6.01 -11.52
N LEU A 17 0.89 -6.49 -12.30
CA LEU A 17 2.32 -6.15 -12.25
C LEU A 17 2.61 -4.68 -12.52
N ASP A 18 1.88 -4.07 -13.46
CA ASP A 18 2.22 -2.79 -14.08
C ASP A 18 2.15 -1.57 -13.14
N PHE A 19 1.62 -1.73 -11.92
CA PHE A 19 1.45 -0.63 -10.96
C PHE A 19 2.18 -0.83 -9.64
N LEU A 20 2.51 -2.08 -9.28
CA LEU A 20 3.12 -2.38 -7.98
C LEU A 20 4.61 -2.06 -7.95
N GLU A 21 5.30 -2.11 -9.09
CA GLU A 21 6.72 -1.79 -9.18
C GLU A 21 7.00 -0.30 -8.90
N ASP A 22 6.08 0.58 -9.28
CA ASP A 22 6.20 2.03 -9.02
C ASP A 22 5.86 2.40 -7.58
N ILE A 23 5.06 1.57 -6.89
CA ILE A 23 4.59 1.82 -5.52
C ILE A 23 5.58 1.28 -4.49
N ILE A 24 6.30 0.20 -4.80
CA ILE A 24 7.21 -0.45 -3.86
C ILE A 24 8.63 0.08 -4.09
N PRO A 25 9.23 0.82 -3.13
CA PRO A 25 10.57 1.38 -3.26
C PRO A 25 11.68 0.33 -3.05
N LEU A 26 11.48 -0.90 -3.50
CA LEU A 26 12.43 -2.00 -3.41
C LEU A 26 12.80 -2.44 -4.84
N PRO A 27 14.06 -2.83 -5.09
CA PRO A 27 14.49 -3.34 -6.40
C PRO A 27 13.99 -4.78 -6.61
N VAL A 28 12.68 -4.95 -6.66
CA VAL A 28 12.01 -6.24 -6.80
C VAL A 28 11.20 -6.28 -8.10
N ASN A 29 11.15 -7.45 -8.71
CA ASN A 29 10.22 -7.81 -9.76
C ASN A 29 8.99 -8.41 -9.09
N PHE A 30 7.83 -7.79 -9.25
CA PHE A 30 6.59 -8.45 -8.83
C PHE A 30 6.37 -9.69 -9.71
N ARG A 31 5.86 -10.80 -9.14
CA ARG A 31 5.55 -12.01 -9.92
C ARG A 31 4.07 -12.33 -9.92
N SER A 32 3.48 -12.33 -8.73
CA SER A 32 2.06 -12.59 -8.55
C SER A 32 1.61 -12.00 -7.24
N GLY A 33 0.35 -11.58 -7.17
CA GLY A 33 -0.27 -11.33 -5.88
C GLY A 33 -1.77 -11.52 -5.96
N ARG A 34 -2.34 -11.96 -4.84
CA ARG A 34 -3.75 -12.23 -4.69
C ARG A 34 -4.25 -11.58 -3.42
N VAL A 35 -5.43 -10.99 -3.51
CA VAL A 35 -6.18 -10.48 -2.36
C VAL A 35 -7.48 -11.25 -2.30
N HIS A 36 -7.73 -11.94 -1.19
CA HIS A 36 -8.96 -12.70 -1.03
C HIS A 36 -10.18 -11.79 -0.93
N GLU A 37 -10.08 -10.71 -0.15
CA GLU A 37 -11.13 -9.71 -0.04
C GLU A 37 -10.54 -8.30 0.12
N LEU A 38 -11.05 -7.34 -0.64
CA LEU A 38 -10.82 -5.91 -0.50
C LEU A 38 -12.15 -5.26 -0.11
N ARG A 39 -12.18 -4.58 1.04
CA ARG A 39 -13.30 -3.79 1.52
C ARG A 39 -12.93 -2.31 1.54
N ILE A 40 -13.78 -1.48 0.97
CA ILE A 40 -13.66 -0.03 1.03
C ILE A 40 -14.92 0.50 1.69
N HIS A 41 -14.75 1.14 2.85
CA HIS A 41 -15.81 1.83 3.57
C HIS A 41 -15.66 3.34 3.40
N VAL A 42 -16.66 3.97 2.80
CA VAL A 42 -16.73 5.40 2.55
C VAL A 42 -17.83 6.01 3.43
N PRO A 43 -17.49 6.82 4.45
CA PRO A 43 -18.47 7.45 5.31
C PRO A 43 -19.10 8.68 4.63
N TRP A 44 -19.98 8.46 3.64
CA TRP A 44 -20.55 9.52 2.79
C TRP A 44 -21.13 10.72 3.55
N THR A 45 -21.74 10.49 4.72
CA THR A 45 -22.35 11.54 5.55
C THR A 45 -21.35 12.30 6.42
N LYS A 46 -20.11 11.81 6.54
CA LYS A 46 -19.09 12.31 7.47
C LYS A 46 -17.69 12.43 6.85
N LEU A 47 -17.61 12.62 5.53
CA LEU A 47 -16.34 12.75 4.78
C LEU A 47 -15.40 13.88 5.25
N ASN A 48 -15.90 14.84 6.03
CA ASN A 48 -15.07 15.93 6.59
C ASN A 48 -14.54 15.64 7.99
N SER A 49 -14.92 14.53 8.62
CA SER A 49 -14.58 14.20 10.01
C SER A 49 -14.16 12.75 10.22
N GLU A 50 -14.56 11.84 9.33
CA GLU A 50 -14.25 10.42 9.39
C GLU A 50 -13.45 9.99 8.15
N HIS A 51 -12.56 9.02 8.36
CA HIS A 51 -11.64 8.51 7.35
C HIS A 51 -12.31 7.48 6.44
N ILE A 52 -11.90 7.44 5.17
CA ILE A 52 -12.18 6.30 4.31
C ILE A 52 -11.30 5.14 4.79
N ILE A 53 -11.93 3.99 5.05
CA ILE A 53 -11.23 2.80 5.54
C ILE A 53 -11.11 1.80 4.39
N ILE A 54 -9.87 1.48 4.03
CA ILE A 54 -9.55 0.45 3.05
C ILE A 54 -8.99 -0.75 3.81
N THR A 55 -9.67 -1.87 3.75
CA THR A 55 -9.28 -3.12 4.41
C THR A 55 -8.97 -4.19 3.36
N LEU A 56 -7.77 -4.75 3.42
CA LEU A 56 -7.39 -5.94 2.66
C LEU A 56 -7.38 -7.14 3.59
N ASN A 57 -8.10 -8.19 3.23
CA ASN A 57 -8.19 -9.43 3.97
C ASN A 57 -7.50 -10.54 3.17
N THR A 58 -6.50 -11.16 3.78
CA THR A 58 -5.67 -12.24 3.24
C THR A 58 -5.01 -11.85 1.93
N VAL A 59 -3.80 -11.32 2.05
CA VAL A 59 -3.01 -10.82 0.92
C VAL A 59 -1.78 -11.71 0.78
N GLU A 60 -1.57 -12.25 -0.41
CA GLU A 60 -0.41 -13.07 -0.73
C GLU A 60 0.32 -12.44 -1.90
N CYS A 61 1.60 -12.12 -1.75
CA CYS A 61 2.41 -11.56 -2.83
C CYS A 61 3.74 -12.29 -2.94
N ILE A 62 4.18 -12.52 -4.18
CA ILE A 62 5.45 -13.14 -4.51
C ILE A 62 6.26 -12.15 -5.35
N PHE A 63 7.48 -11.92 -4.92
CA PHE A 63 8.46 -11.06 -5.55
C PHE A 63 9.71 -11.86 -5.92
N GLY A 64 10.36 -11.48 -7.01
CA GLY A 64 11.75 -11.84 -7.29
C GLY A 64 12.64 -10.61 -7.10
N LEU A 65 13.93 -10.79 -6.79
CA LEU A 65 14.86 -9.67 -6.78
C LEU A 65 15.28 -9.27 -8.21
N LYS A 66 15.33 -7.96 -8.49
CA LYS A 66 15.97 -7.45 -9.70
C LYS A 66 17.48 -7.61 -9.53
N LYS A 67 18.14 -8.28 -10.47
CA LYS A 67 19.62 -8.25 -10.50
C LYS A 67 20.02 -6.80 -10.81
N PRO A 68 20.99 -6.20 -10.10
CA PRO A 68 21.51 -4.91 -10.50
C PRO A 68 22.07 -5.08 -11.92
N ASP A 69 21.53 -4.36 -12.89
CA ASP A 69 22.04 -4.35 -14.24
C ASP A 69 23.49 -3.84 -14.19
N THR A 70 24.47 -4.74 -14.29
CA THR A 70 25.90 -4.37 -14.36
C THR A 70 26.26 -3.61 -15.66
N ASN A 71 25.29 -3.33 -16.54
CA ASN A 71 25.50 -2.71 -17.85
C ASN A 71 24.63 -1.48 -18.11
N LYS A 72 24.44 -0.59 -17.12
CA LYS A 72 23.92 0.77 -17.37
C LYS A 72 24.68 1.84 -16.58
N ALA A 73 26.01 1.80 -16.64
CA ALA A 73 26.80 3.02 -16.55
C ALA A 73 26.81 3.64 -17.95
N GLU A 74 25.78 4.44 -18.26
CA GLU A 74 25.78 5.57 -19.19
C GLU A 74 24.34 5.91 -19.62
N GLN A 75 23.98 7.19 -19.45
CA GLN A 75 22.80 7.89 -19.98
C GLN A 75 21.47 7.72 -19.22
N ASN A 76 21.19 8.62 -18.26
CA ASN A 76 20.36 9.80 -18.53
C ASN A 76 20.19 10.66 -17.27
N ILE A 77 20.66 11.90 -17.34
CA ILE A 77 20.25 12.98 -16.45
C ILE A 77 18.92 13.49 -16.99
N GLN A 78 17.80 13.08 -16.41
CA GLN A 78 16.51 13.77 -16.58
C GLN A 78 15.74 13.81 -15.26
N ASN A 79 15.76 15.00 -14.66
CA ASN A 79 14.82 15.66 -13.76
C ASN A 79 13.78 14.83 -12.97
N PRO A 80 13.72 14.96 -11.63
CA PRO A 80 12.57 14.53 -10.84
C PRO A 80 11.54 15.66 -10.81
N ALA A 81 10.70 15.73 -11.82
CA ALA A 81 9.48 16.53 -11.78
C ALA A 81 8.44 15.80 -12.63
N ASN A 82 7.48 15.15 -11.95
CA ASN A 82 6.11 14.85 -12.37
C ASN A 82 5.61 13.58 -11.65
N VAL A 83 5.28 13.73 -10.35
CA VAL A 83 4.52 12.73 -9.57
C VAL A 83 3.04 13.15 -9.48
N MET A 84 2.51 13.82 -10.50
CA MET A 84 1.16 14.38 -10.47
C MET A 84 0.37 14.05 -11.74
N ASP A 85 0.39 12.79 -12.18
CA ASP A 85 -0.34 12.39 -13.40
C ASP A 85 -1.03 11.00 -13.28
N LEU A 86 -1.59 10.69 -12.11
CA LEU A 86 -2.46 9.51 -11.92
C LEU A 86 -3.97 9.83 -11.88
N TYR A 87 -4.40 11.05 -12.25
CA TYR A 87 -5.83 11.40 -12.35
C TYR A 87 -6.27 11.66 -13.80
N GLY A 88 -6.08 10.66 -14.65
CA GLY A 88 -6.62 10.64 -16.01
C GLY A 88 -8.07 10.18 -16.10
N CYS A 89 -9.00 10.72 -15.32
CA CYS A 89 -10.44 10.54 -15.58
C CYS A 89 -10.92 11.60 -16.59
N LYS A 90 -10.65 11.38 -17.87
CA LYS A 90 -11.25 12.19 -18.94
C LYS A 90 -12.75 11.85 -19.09
N ASN A 91 -13.55 12.90 -18.92
CA ASN A 91 -14.89 13.11 -19.46
C ASN A 91 -16.06 12.33 -18.84
N GLN A 92 -16.55 12.84 -17.70
CA GLN A 92 -17.99 12.91 -17.46
C GLN A 92 -18.33 14.36 -17.09
N SER A 93 -19.28 14.96 -17.81
CA SER A 93 -19.72 16.34 -17.63
C SER A 93 -20.29 16.55 -16.22
N MET A 94 -19.50 17.19 -15.37
CA MET A 94 -19.86 17.57 -13.99
C MET A 94 -20.68 18.88 -14.00
N PRO A 95 -21.66 19.07 -13.10
CA PRO A 95 -22.48 20.29 -13.03
C PRO A 95 -21.65 21.57 -12.84
N ALA A 96 -22.04 22.63 -13.55
CA ALA A 96 -21.29 23.86 -13.83
C ALA A 96 -21.01 24.81 -12.65
N ASN A 97 -21.05 24.37 -11.40
CA ASN A 97 -21.12 25.27 -10.24
C ASN A 97 -19.96 25.14 -9.23
N VAL A 98 -18.87 24.45 -9.56
CA VAL A 98 -17.72 24.28 -8.65
C VAL A 98 -16.42 24.64 -9.36
N SER A 99 -15.63 25.53 -8.77
CA SER A 99 -14.31 25.90 -9.29
C SER A 99 -13.40 24.65 -9.26
N PRO A 100 -12.64 24.34 -10.34
CA PRO A 100 -11.83 23.13 -10.43
C PRO A 100 -10.91 22.90 -9.22
N GLY A 101 -10.33 23.96 -8.66
CA GLY A 101 -9.41 23.87 -7.52
C GLY A 101 -10.05 23.50 -6.17
N TYR A 102 -11.37 23.68 -5.99
CA TYR A 102 -12.03 23.25 -4.75
C TYR A 102 -12.18 21.73 -4.69
N LEU A 103 -12.58 21.11 -5.80
CA LEU A 103 -12.71 19.66 -5.90
C LEU A 103 -11.34 18.98 -5.77
N GLU A 104 -10.31 19.56 -6.39
CA GLU A 104 -8.94 19.07 -6.27
C GLU A 104 -8.46 19.04 -4.82
N GLY A 105 -8.64 20.15 -4.08
CA GLY A 105 -8.27 20.20 -2.65
C GLY A 105 -9.09 19.25 -1.78
N PHE A 106 -10.38 19.09 -2.09
CA PHE A 106 -11.24 18.15 -1.39
C PHE A 106 -10.80 16.69 -1.61
N ILE A 107 -10.54 16.30 -2.86
CA ILE A 107 -10.04 14.95 -3.21
C ILE A 107 -8.68 14.71 -2.55
N TYR A 108 -7.77 15.69 -2.62
CA TYR A 108 -6.46 15.59 -1.97
C TYR A 108 -6.58 15.36 -0.46
N ARG A 109 -7.46 16.10 0.22
CA ARG A 109 -7.72 15.92 1.65
C ARG A 109 -8.28 14.53 1.97
N LEU A 110 -9.21 14.02 1.17
CA LEU A 110 -9.79 12.70 1.35
C LEU A 110 -8.72 11.61 1.23
N LEU A 111 -7.95 11.62 0.14
CA LEU A 111 -6.91 10.64 -0.12
C LEU A 111 -5.83 10.67 0.96
N SER A 112 -5.44 11.86 1.39
CA SER A 112 -4.43 12.06 2.41
C SER A 112 -4.87 11.62 3.80
N ASN A 113 -6.17 11.38 4.03
CA ASN A 113 -6.72 10.87 5.27
C ASN A 113 -7.16 9.40 5.19
N ILE A 114 -6.86 8.67 4.11
CA ILE A 114 -7.22 7.26 4.02
C ILE A 114 -6.55 6.47 5.15
N HIS A 115 -7.35 5.66 5.83
CA HIS A 115 -6.92 4.67 6.82
C HIS A 115 -6.85 3.30 6.12
N PHE A 116 -5.67 2.69 6.16
CA PHE A 116 -5.40 1.42 5.53
C PHE A 116 -5.18 0.32 6.56
N VAL A 117 -5.90 -0.78 6.42
CA VAL A 117 -5.81 -1.96 7.28
C VAL A 117 -5.57 -3.19 6.43
N VAL A 118 -4.65 -4.05 6.86
CA VAL A 118 -4.37 -5.33 6.20
C VAL A 118 -4.43 -6.44 7.22
N HIS A 119 -5.12 -7.51 6.89
CA HIS A 119 -5.18 -8.74 7.68
C HIS A 119 -4.52 -9.88 6.91
N ASN A 120 -3.80 -10.73 7.62
CA ASN A 120 -3.19 -11.96 7.09
C ASN A 120 -2.36 -11.69 5.82
N LEU A 121 -1.32 -10.87 5.94
CA LEU A 121 -0.42 -10.58 4.82
C LEU A 121 0.73 -11.58 4.81
N ASN A 122 0.96 -12.20 3.65
CA ASN A 122 2.09 -13.08 3.37
C ASN A 122 2.86 -12.55 2.15
N LEU A 123 4.13 -12.21 2.35
CA LEU A 123 5.03 -11.77 1.30
C LEU A 123 6.14 -12.80 1.15
N LYS A 124 6.46 -13.19 -0.08
CA LYS A 124 7.58 -14.07 -0.39
C LYS A 124 8.52 -13.40 -1.36
N PHE A 125 9.81 -13.42 -1.05
CA PHE A 125 10.87 -12.93 -1.92
C PHE A 125 11.76 -14.11 -2.33
N MET A 126 11.78 -14.41 -3.62
CA MET A 126 12.54 -15.53 -4.20
C MET A 126 13.84 -15.02 -4.83
N VAL A 127 14.97 -15.60 -4.44
CA VAL A 127 16.31 -15.24 -4.92
C VAL A 127 17.10 -16.52 -5.16
N GLU A 128 17.23 -16.93 -6.41
CA GLU A 128 17.94 -18.17 -6.76
C GLU A 128 17.40 -19.38 -5.97
N ASP A 129 18.14 -19.89 -4.98
CA ASP A 129 17.74 -20.97 -4.07
C ASP A 129 17.32 -20.49 -2.67
N LEU A 130 17.14 -19.19 -2.45
CA LEU A 130 16.71 -18.60 -1.18
C LEU A 130 15.28 -18.04 -1.26
N VAL A 131 14.52 -18.24 -0.19
CA VAL A 131 13.14 -17.78 -0.03
C VAL A 131 13.01 -17.02 1.28
N LEU A 132 12.89 -15.70 1.21
CA LEU A 132 12.54 -14.89 2.37
C LEU A 132 11.02 -14.77 2.45
N SER A 133 10.43 -15.32 3.50
CA SER A 133 9.00 -15.25 3.77
C SER A 133 8.73 -14.28 4.93
N LEU A 134 7.84 -13.33 4.70
CA LEU A 134 7.34 -12.41 5.72
C LEU A 134 5.85 -12.64 5.88
N SER A 135 5.40 -12.83 7.11
CA SER A 135 3.98 -12.98 7.42
C SER A 135 3.59 -12.08 8.59
N LEU A 136 2.43 -11.45 8.51
CA LEU A 136 1.86 -10.68 9.61
C LEU A 136 0.36 -10.91 9.73
N ASN A 137 -0.13 -10.82 10.95
CA ASN A 137 -1.53 -11.00 11.27
C ASN A 137 -2.33 -9.73 10.96
N LYS A 138 -1.82 -8.58 11.39
CA LYS A 138 -2.46 -7.28 11.16
C LYS A 138 -1.43 -6.19 10.85
N GLY A 139 -1.69 -5.41 9.81
CA GLY A 139 -1.03 -4.15 9.49
C GLY A 139 -2.05 -3.03 9.57
N ASP A 140 -1.67 -1.90 10.16
CA ASP A 140 -2.58 -0.77 10.41
C ASP A 140 -1.84 0.54 10.12
N CYS A 141 -2.33 1.35 9.20
CA CYS A 141 -1.70 2.60 8.78
C CYS A 141 -2.72 3.74 8.73
N PHE A 142 -2.57 4.70 9.64
CA PHE A 142 -3.50 5.81 9.82
C PHE A 142 -2.76 7.13 10.06
N VAL A 143 -3.49 8.22 9.87
CA VAL A 143 -2.99 9.58 10.16
C VAL A 143 -3.02 9.81 11.67
N THR A 144 -1.94 10.38 12.20
CA THR A 144 -1.77 10.61 13.63
C THR A 144 -1.47 12.05 13.99
N ASP A 145 -1.88 12.44 15.18
CA ASP A 145 -1.40 13.67 15.82
C ASP A 145 0.07 13.53 16.28
N PHE A 146 0.64 14.58 16.86
CA PHE A 146 2.00 14.56 17.43
C PHE A 146 2.16 13.61 18.63
N SER A 147 1.05 13.13 19.20
CA SER A 147 1.01 12.20 20.32
C SER A 147 0.85 10.74 19.87
N GLY A 148 0.72 10.48 18.56
CA GLY A 148 0.52 9.15 18.00
C GLY A 148 -0.93 8.66 18.03
N ASN A 149 -1.90 9.51 18.34
CA ASN A 149 -3.31 9.14 18.35
C ASN A 149 -3.92 9.30 16.94
N PRO A 150 -4.84 8.41 16.52
CA PRO A 150 -5.56 8.56 15.27
C PRO A 150 -6.30 9.92 15.21
N THR A 151 -6.11 10.66 14.12
CA THR A 151 -6.76 11.97 13.93
C THR A 151 -7.10 12.22 12.47
N PHE A 152 -8.19 12.97 12.24
CA PHE A 152 -8.52 13.53 10.94
C PHE A 152 -7.79 14.86 10.73
N ALA A 153 -6.84 14.88 9.80
CA ALA A 153 -6.06 16.08 9.51
C ALA A 153 -6.78 16.94 8.46
N ASP A 154 -7.03 18.21 8.76
CA ASP A 154 -7.52 19.17 7.75
C ASP A 154 -6.35 19.66 6.90
N ILE A 155 -6.10 18.93 5.81
CA ILE A 155 -4.95 19.15 4.95
C ILE A 155 -5.33 20.15 3.87
N ASN A 156 -4.67 21.31 3.89
CA ASN A 156 -4.75 22.28 2.80
C ASN A 156 -3.60 22.02 1.80
N PRO A 157 -3.89 21.79 0.50
CA PRO A 157 -2.87 21.53 -0.51
C PRO A 157 -1.88 22.70 -0.70
N ARG A 158 -2.20 23.90 -0.19
CA ARG A 158 -1.29 25.07 -0.19
C ARG A 158 -0.46 25.22 1.09
N SER A 159 -0.70 24.37 2.09
CA SER A 159 0.06 24.39 3.35
C SER A 159 1.23 23.42 3.29
N THR A 160 2.37 23.81 3.85
CA THR A 160 3.57 22.96 3.99
C THR A 160 3.43 21.95 5.15
N TYR A 161 2.21 21.66 5.60
CA TYR A 161 1.99 20.79 6.75
C TYR A 161 2.24 19.33 6.34
N VAL A 162 3.24 18.71 6.97
CA VAL A 162 3.56 17.29 6.76
C VAL A 162 2.55 16.46 7.56
N VAL A 163 1.95 15.48 6.91
CA VAL A 163 0.98 14.57 7.53
C VAL A 163 1.76 13.44 8.18
N ASN A 164 1.72 13.36 9.51
CA ASN A 164 2.31 12.23 10.21
C ASN A 164 1.39 11.02 10.09
N ARG A 165 1.94 9.91 9.60
CA ARG A 165 1.26 8.61 9.60
C ARG A 165 1.98 7.65 10.52
N LEU A 166 1.23 6.81 11.21
CA LEU A 166 1.76 5.71 11.99
C LEU A 166 1.36 4.41 11.31
N ALA A 167 2.36 3.61 10.94
CA ALA A 167 2.16 2.24 10.48
C ALA A 167 2.54 1.27 11.59
N GLN A 168 1.63 0.37 11.94
CA GLN A 168 1.78 -0.64 12.98
C GLN A 168 1.61 -2.02 12.37
N PHE A 169 2.50 -2.94 12.76
CA PHE A 169 2.51 -4.32 12.30
C PHE A 169 2.48 -5.23 13.52
N PHE A 170 1.58 -6.20 13.51
CA PHE A 170 1.30 -7.09 14.64
C PHE A 170 1.51 -8.56 14.25
N ASP A 171 2.12 -9.32 15.15
CA ASP A 171 2.52 -10.71 14.96
C ASP A 171 3.35 -10.93 13.67
N LEU A 172 4.32 -10.04 13.41
CA LEU A 172 5.23 -10.16 12.29
C LEU A 172 6.19 -11.34 12.52
N THR A 173 6.30 -12.21 11.52
CA THR A 173 7.20 -13.37 11.50
C THR A 173 7.96 -13.39 10.19
N ILE A 174 9.28 -13.58 10.28
CA ILE A 174 10.21 -13.59 9.15
C ILE A 174 10.95 -14.92 9.16
N CYS A 175 10.89 -15.64 8.04
CA CYS A 175 11.61 -16.88 7.81
C CYS A 175 12.51 -16.72 6.60
N LEU A 176 13.70 -17.32 6.64
CA LEU A 176 14.57 -17.46 5.49
C LEU A 176 14.79 -18.94 5.26
N ASP A 177 14.25 -19.42 4.16
CA ASP A 177 14.31 -20.83 3.81
C ASP A 177 15.16 -21.03 2.55
N ARG A 178 15.68 -22.24 2.39
CA ARG A 178 16.34 -22.66 1.16
C ARG A 178 15.37 -23.44 0.27
N ALA A 179 15.15 -22.97 -0.95
CA ALA A 179 14.47 -23.72 -1.99
C ALA A 179 15.37 -24.85 -2.50
N GLY A 180 14.79 -26.04 -2.63
CA GLY A 180 15.41 -27.19 -3.27
C GLY A 180 15.57 -26.99 -4.78
N PRO A 181 16.23 -27.95 -5.46
CA PRO A 181 16.49 -27.88 -6.91
C PRO A 181 15.23 -27.90 -7.78
N ASN A 182 14.06 -28.22 -7.21
CA ASN A 182 12.74 -28.13 -7.84
C ASN A 182 12.07 -26.75 -7.68
N GLY A 183 12.69 -25.80 -6.98
CA GLY A 183 12.18 -24.46 -6.71
C GLY A 183 11.21 -24.36 -5.54
N TYR A 184 10.97 -25.45 -4.80
CA TYR A 184 10.12 -25.47 -3.60
C TYR A 184 10.98 -25.57 -2.35
N VAL A 185 10.51 -24.99 -1.24
CA VAL A 185 11.13 -25.15 0.07
C VAL A 185 10.82 -26.56 0.57
N GLU A 186 11.83 -27.43 0.64
CA GLU A 186 11.67 -28.82 1.11
C GLU A 186 11.86 -28.94 2.63
N VAL A 187 12.68 -28.06 3.20
CA VAL A 187 12.95 -27.99 4.64
C VAL A 187 12.76 -26.54 5.08
N TYR A 188 11.85 -26.33 6.02
CA TYR A 188 11.64 -25.03 6.65
C TYR A 188 12.69 -24.83 7.74
N GLU A 189 13.39 -23.70 7.70
CA GLU A 189 14.34 -23.32 8.74
C GLU A 189 13.64 -22.59 9.89
N ASP A 190 14.34 -22.46 11.02
CA ASP A 190 13.83 -21.71 12.16
C ASP A 190 13.63 -20.22 11.78
N PRO A 191 12.55 -19.58 12.26
CA PRO A 191 12.27 -18.18 11.93
C PRO A 191 13.38 -17.26 12.45
N ILE A 192 13.89 -16.39 11.58
CA ILE A 192 14.87 -15.35 11.94
C ILE A 192 14.29 -14.43 13.02
N ALA A 193 13.03 -14.07 12.87
CA ALA A 193 12.30 -13.26 13.82
C ALA A 193 10.88 -13.78 13.94
N PHE A 194 10.43 -14.02 15.17
CA PHE A 194 9.18 -14.71 15.43
C PHE A 194 8.22 -13.82 16.22
N ARG A 195 7.01 -13.62 15.69
CA ARG A 195 5.87 -12.97 16.34
C ARG A 195 6.20 -11.70 17.13
N PHE A 196 6.84 -10.76 16.46
CA PHE A 196 7.13 -9.46 17.05
C PHE A 196 6.20 -8.39 16.50
N ASN A 197 6.06 -7.29 17.23
CA ASN A 197 5.31 -6.12 16.80
C ASN A 197 6.28 -5.00 16.41
N MET A 198 5.94 -4.23 15.39
CA MET A 198 6.73 -3.08 14.95
C MET A 198 5.80 -1.90 14.69
N SER A 199 6.26 -0.69 14.98
CA SER A 199 5.58 0.53 14.57
C SER A 199 6.59 1.52 13.99
N CYS A 200 6.25 2.15 12.87
CA CYS A 200 7.06 3.18 12.25
C CYS A 200 6.23 4.42 11.91
N PHE A 201 6.84 5.59 12.12
CA PHE A 201 6.30 6.87 11.68
C PHE A 201 6.72 7.12 10.22
N ILE A 202 5.75 7.53 9.41
CA ILE A 202 5.92 7.86 8.00
C ILE A 202 5.58 9.35 7.86
N GLN A 203 6.50 10.12 7.26
CA GLN A 203 6.40 11.55 7.00
C GLN A 203 6.49 11.82 5.50
#